data_AF-A0A0N7F2A5-F1
#
_entry.id   AF-A0A0N7F2A5-F1
#
_cell.length_a   1.000
_cell.length_b   1.000
_cell.length_c   1.000
_cell.angle_alpha   90.00
_cell.angle_beta   90.00
_cell.angle_gamma   90.00
#
_symmetry.space_group_name_H-M   'P 1'
#
loop_
_entity.id
_entity.type
_entity.pdbx_description
1 polymer ?
#
loop_
_entity_poly.entity_id
_entity_poly.type
_entity_poly.pdbx_seq_one_letter_code
_entity_poly.pdbx_strand_id
1 'polypeptide(L)'
;MKHYKENDTVIYTDADGKRFDTFVIFETDRLTGLTHINHLNLKVTDAELELHPRSLTNEIPMNDVFSFQLFKQLKEKYADIDNRAANKGMTVHRDIPTIKLAKAS
;
A
#
# COMPACT_ATOMS: atom_id res chain seq x y z
N MET A 1 2.19 27.24 0.79
CA MET A 1 2.26 25.80 0.50
C MET A 1 0.87 25.24 0.58
N LYS A 2 0.46 24.46 -0.43
CA LYS A 2 -0.77 23.67 -0.33
C LYS A 2 -0.48 22.46 0.55
N HIS A 3 -1.36 22.19 1.51
CA HIS A 3 -1.28 21.00 2.34
C HIS A 3 -2.32 20.00 1.85
N TYR A 4 -1.85 18.83 1.46
CA TYR A 4 -2.70 17.71 1.07
C TYR A 4 -2.86 16.76 2.25
N LYS A 5 -4.09 16.29 2.45
CA LYS A 5 -4.42 15.31 3.48
C LYS A 5 -4.21 13.90 2.96
N GLU A 6 -4.05 12.97 3.89
CA GLU A 6 -4.10 11.55 3.58
C GLU A 6 -5.40 11.20 2.83
N ASN A 7 -5.28 10.41 1.77
CA ASN A 7 -6.36 10.01 0.85
C ASN A 7 -6.92 11.11 -0.07
N ASP A 8 -6.33 12.32 -0.10
CA ASP A 8 -6.71 13.31 -1.10
C ASP A 8 -6.40 12.79 -2.51
N THR A 9 -7.36 12.97 -3.43
CA THR A 9 -7.15 12.65 -4.85
C THR A 9 -6.46 13.82 -5.52
N VAL A 10 -5.30 13.57 -6.10
CA VAL A 10 -4.42 14.58 -6.69
C VAL A 10 -3.96 14.17 -8.08
N ILE A 11 -3.70 15.15 -8.92
CA ILE A 11 -3.08 14.98 -10.22
C ILE A 11 -1.59 15.28 -10.06
N TYR A 12 -0.78 14.27 -10.32
CA TYR A 12 0.67 14.41 -10.38
C TYR A 12 1.11 14.73 -11.81
N THR A 13 1.99 15.70 -11.98
CA THR A 13 2.61 16.03 -13.27
C THR A 13 4.10 15.69 -13.22
N ASP A 14 4.52 14.78 -14.08
CA ASP A 14 5.92 14.36 -14.20
C ASP A 14 6.75 15.40 -14.97
N ALA A 15 8.09 15.27 -14.95
CA ALA A 15 9.03 16.15 -15.64
C ALA A 15 8.78 16.24 -17.16
N ASP A 16 8.26 15.18 -17.76
CA ASP A 16 7.85 15.13 -19.17
C ASP A 16 6.48 15.79 -19.43
N GLY A 17 5.86 16.39 -18.40
CA GLY A 17 4.55 17.04 -18.48
C GLY A 17 3.36 16.08 -18.52
N LYS A 18 3.60 14.78 -18.30
CA LYS A 18 2.53 13.78 -18.28
C LYS A 18 1.79 13.83 -16.96
N ARG A 19 0.45 13.84 -17.04
CA ARG A 19 -0.44 13.94 -15.87
C ARG A 19 -0.98 12.56 -15.49
N PHE A 20 -1.00 12.29 -14.19
CA PHE A 20 -1.43 11.04 -13.61
C PHE A 20 -2.37 11.29 -12.45
N ASP A 21 -3.54 10.66 -12.49
CA ASP A 21 -4.45 10.64 -11.35
C ASP A 21 -3.89 9.68 -10.29
N THR A 22 -3.67 10.20 -9.09
CA THR A 22 -3.15 9.45 -7.95
C THR A 22 -3.82 9.95 -6.66
N PHE A 23 -3.49 9.32 -5.55
CA PHE A 23 -3.89 9.77 -4.23
C PHE A 23 -2.69 9.91 -3.30
N VAL A 24 -2.89 10.68 -2.25
CA VAL A 24 -1.90 10.95 -1.21
C VAL A 24 -1.92 9.83 -0.17
N ILE A 25 -0.75 9.24 0.10
CA ILE A 25 -0.59 8.15 1.09
C ILE A 25 -0.42 8.70 2.50
N PHE A 26 0.29 9.82 2.65
CA PHE A 26 0.49 10.48 3.93
C PHE A 26 0.34 11.97 3.75
N GLU A 27 -0.21 12.63 4.76
CA GLU A 27 -0.33 14.09 4.76
C GLU A 27 1.00 14.77 4.45
N THR A 28 0.94 15.93 3.79
CA THR A 28 2.13 16.72 3.46
C THR A 28 2.94 16.98 4.74
N ASP A 29 4.20 16.55 4.72
CA ASP A 29 5.10 16.74 5.85
C ASP A 29 5.33 18.25 6.10
N ARG A 30 5.05 18.69 7.32
CA ARG A 30 5.16 20.10 7.71
C ARG A 30 6.59 20.60 7.75
N LEU A 31 7.57 19.71 7.91
CA LEU A 31 8.99 20.06 7.97
C LEU A 31 9.60 20.21 6.57
N THR A 32 9.28 19.29 5.67
CA THR A 32 9.90 19.23 4.33
C THR A 32 9.01 19.81 3.23
N GLY A 33 7.71 19.96 3.46
CA GLY A 33 6.72 20.36 2.45
C GLY A 33 6.48 19.30 1.37
N LEU A 34 7.03 18.09 1.53
CA LEU A 34 6.89 17.00 0.57
C LEU A 34 5.61 16.21 0.85
N THR A 35 4.93 15.84 -0.22
CA THR A 35 3.72 15.01 -0.17
C THR A 35 4.03 13.64 -0.71
N HIS A 36 3.62 12.60 0.03
CA HIS A 36 3.83 11.22 -0.38
C HIS A 36 2.65 10.75 -1.22
N ILE A 37 2.90 10.38 -2.48
CA ILE A 37 1.87 9.93 -3.42
C ILE A 37 2.03 8.45 -3.76
N ASN A 38 0.90 7.78 -4.04
CA ASN A 38 0.89 6.36 -4.40
C ASN A 38 1.59 6.07 -5.74
N HIS A 39 1.58 7.01 -6.69
CA HIS A 39 2.26 6.85 -7.96
C HIS A 39 3.76 6.61 -7.73
N LEU A 40 4.19 5.36 -7.96
CA LEU A 40 5.57 4.88 -7.75
C LEU A 40 6.13 5.13 -6.34
N ASN A 41 5.26 5.36 -5.35
CA ASN A 41 5.65 5.68 -3.97
C ASN A 41 6.60 6.90 -3.87
N LEU A 42 6.31 7.93 -4.67
CA LEU A 42 7.14 9.13 -4.80
C LEU A 42 6.83 10.18 -3.73
N LYS A 43 7.87 10.94 -3.36
CA LYS A 43 7.74 12.15 -2.54
C LYS A 43 7.92 13.35 -3.44
N VAL A 44 6.86 14.14 -3.61
CA VAL A 44 6.82 15.23 -4.59
C VAL A 44 6.47 16.54 -3.91
N THR A 45 6.83 17.63 -4.58
CA THR A 45 6.56 18.98 -4.07
C THR A 45 5.15 19.44 -4.41
N ASP A 46 4.68 20.51 -3.77
CA ASP A 46 3.36 21.08 -4.05
C ASP A 46 3.23 21.70 -5.45
N ALA A 47 4.35 21.99 -6.11
CA ALA A 47 4.39 22.51 -7.48
C ALA A 47 4.04 21.44 -8.53
N GLU A 48 4.29 20.17 -8.23
CA GLU A 48 4.05 19.04 -9.14
C GLU A 48 2.68 18.40 -8.92
N LEU A 49 1.93 18.89 -7.93
CA LEU A 49 0.65 18.37 -7.50
C LEU A 49 -0.46 19.40 -7.65
N GLU A 50 -1.58 18.92 -8.18
CA GLU A 50 -2.83 19.66 -8.21
C GLU A 50 -3.94 18.84 -7.58
N LEU A 51 -4.81 19.47 -6.79
CA LEU A 51 -5.99 18.78 -6.27
C LEU A 51 -6.90 18.41 -7.45
N HIS A 52 -7.34 17.15 -7.51
CA HIS A 52 -8.20 16.71 -8.59
C HIS A 52 -9.55 17.44 -8.50
N PRO A 53 -10.12 17.96 -9.61
CA PRO A 53 -11.36 18.75 -9.58
C PRO A 53 -12.58 17.93 -9.14
N ARG A 54 -12.49 16.60 -9.19
CA ARG A 54 -13.48 15.65 -8.65
C ARG A 54 -13.12 15.09 -7.27
N SER A 55 -12.08 15.62 -6.61
CA SER A 55 -11.76 15.24 -5.24
C SER A 55 -12.93 15.65 -4.36
N LEU A 56 -13.81 14.69 -4.08
CA LEU A 56 -14.96 14.86 -3.21
C LEU A 56 -14.43 15.18 -1.81
N THR A 57 -14.84 16.33 -1.29
CA THR A 57 -14.59 16.79 0.07
C THR A 57 -14.90 15.69 1.08
N ASN A 58 -13.89 15.06 1.71
CA ASN A 58 -13.89 14.22 2.93
C ASN A 58 -14.98 13.15 3.12
N GLU A 59 -15.89 12.99 2.18
CA GLU A 59 -17.03 12.10 2.25
C GLU A 59 -16.90 11.18 1.05
N ILE A 60 -16.01 10.19 1.18
CA ILE A 60 -16.23 8.94 0.46
C ILE A 60 -17.66 8.55 0.85
N PRO A 61 -18.62 8.49 -0.08
CA PRO A 61 -19.93 8.00 0.26
C PRO A 61 -19.73 6.52 0.56
N MET A 62 -19.52 6.21 1.84
CA MET A 62 -19.57 4.84 2.33
C MET A 62 -20.96 4.24 2.03
N ASN A 63 -21.94 5.08 1.67
CA ASN A 63 -23.26 4.73 1.16
C ASN A 63 -23.33 4.34 -0.33
N ASP A 64 -22.24 4.44 -1.10
CA ASP A 64 -22.26 3.93 -2.47
C ASP A 64 -22.10 2.40 -2.45
N VAL A 65 -23.08 1.71 -3.02
CA VAL A 65 -23.15 0.24 -3.10
C VAL A 65 -21.88 -0.34 -3.73
N PHE A 66 -21.26 0.40 -4.67
CA PHE A 66 -20.01 0.01 -5.30
C PHE A 66 -18.81 0.01 -4.36
N SER A 67 -18.74 0.98 -3.44
CA SER A 67 -17.66 1.07 -2.44
C SER A 67 -17.69 -0.12 -1.47
N PHE A 68 -18.90 -0.54 -1.05
CA PHE A 68 -19.07 -1.75 -0.23
C PHE A 68 -18.64 -3.02 -0.97
N GLN A 69 -18.97 -3.12 -2.25
CA GLN A 69 -18.64 -4.29 -3.05
C GLN A 69 -17.13 -4.39 -3.29
N LEU A 70 -16.47 -3.26 -3.54
CA LEU A 70 -15.00 -3.18 -3.64
C LEU A 70 -14.33 -3.55 -2.31
N PHE A 71 -14.81 -3.01 -1.19
CA PHE A 71 -14.28 -3.34 0.14
C PHE A 71 -14.44 -4.82 0.48
N LYS A 72 -15.60 -5.42 0.13
CA LYS A 72 -15.85 -6.85 0.30
C LYS A 72 -14.87 -7.69 -0.52
N GLN A 73 -14.67 -7.37 -1.80
CA GLN A 73 -13.73 -8.08 -2.68
C GLN A 73 -12.29 -7.99 -2.18
N LEU A 74 -11.86 -6.81 -1.70
CA LEU A 74 -10.53 -6.64 -1.12
C LEU A 74 -10.37 -7.49 0.15
N LYS A 75 -11.36 -7.46 1.04
CA LYS A 75 -11.33 -8.27 2.27
C LYS A 75 -11.25 -9.77 1.97
N GLU A 76 -12.05 -10.26 1.03
CA GLU A 76 -12.03 -11.67 0.60
C GLU A 76 -10.67 -12.04 0.00
N LYS A 77 -10.10 -11.19 -0.87
CA LYS A 77 -8.79 -11.43 -1.48
C LYS A 77 -7.66 -11.58 -0.44
N TYR A 78 -7.61 -10.70 0.56
CA TYR A 78 -6.56 -10.75 1.57
C TYR A 78 -6.76 -11.89 2.57
N ALA A 79 -8.02 -12.21 2.94
CA ALA A 79 -8.32 -13.38 3.75
C ALA A 79 -7.88 -14.69 3.07
N ASP A 80 -8.09 -14.81 1.75
CA ASP A 80 -7.63 -15.98 0.98
C ASP A 80 -6.11 -16.10 0.94
N ILE A 81 -5.39 -14.97 0.86
CA ILE A 81 -3.92 -14.95 0.91
C ILE A 81 -3.43 -15.42 2.28
N ASP A 82 -4.00 -14.91 3.37
CA ASP A 82 -3.64 -15.30 4.74
C ASP A 82 -3.92 -16.79 4.99
N ASN A 83 -5.07 -17.29 4.52
CA ASN A 83 -5.42 -18.70 4.63
C ASN A 83 -4.47 -19.61 3.81
N ARG A 84 -4.01 -19.15 2.65
CA ARG A 84 -3.01 -19.89 1.85
C ARG A 84 -1.62 -19.87 2.49
N ALA A 85 -1.26 -18.79 3.18
CA ALA A 85 -0.01 -18.70 3.94
C ALA A 85 -0.02 -19.65 5.15
N ALA A 86 -1.14 -19.74 5.86
CA ALA A 86 -1.31 -20.65 7.00
C ALA A 86 -1.25 -22.15 6.60
N ASN A 87 -1.67 -22.50 5.38
CA ASN A 87 -1.67 -23.88 4.87
C ASN A 87 -0.34 -24.33 4.26
N LYS A 88 0.65 -23.46 4.10
CA LYS A 88 2.04 -23.89 3.81
C LYS A 88 2.70 -24.34 5.10
N GLY A 89 2.28 -25.52 5.57
CA GLY A 89 2.96 -26.23 6.64
C GLY A 89 4.45 -26.35 6.32
N MET A 90 5.27 -25.67 7.13
CA MET A 90 6.72 -25.74 7.08
C MET A 90 7.14 -27.17 7.43
N THR A 91 7.42 -28.01 6.44
CA THR A 91 8.07 -29.30 6.66
C THR A 91 9.50 -29.04 7.12
N VAL A 92 9.71 -28.98 8.44
CA VAL A 92 11.05 -28.90 9.02
C VAL A 92 11.68 -30.29 8.85
N HIS A 93 12.48 -30.47 7.81
CA HIS A 93 13.37 -31.62 7.73
C HIS A 93 14.43 -31.47 8.83
N ARG A 94 14.22 -32.15 9.96
CA ARG A 94 15.29 -32.40 10.94
C ARG A 94 16.07 -33.62 10.47
N ASP A 95 17.11 -33.40 9.70
CA ASP A 95 18.15 -34.41 9.53
C ASP A 95 18.87 -34.54 10.87
N ILE A 96 18.53 -35.57 11.64
CA ILE A 96 19.24 -35.93 12.86
C ILE A 96 20.46 -36.74 12.41
N PRO A 97 21.71 -36.24 12.53
CA PRO A 97 22.87 -37.05 12.24
C PRO A 97 22.99 -38.15 13.29
N THR A 98 22.77 -39.40 12.87
CA THR A 98 23.03 -40.57 13.71
C THR A 98 24.53 -40.72 13.91
N ILE A 99 25.06 -40.13 14.98
CA ILE A 99 26.46 -40.31 15.37
C ILE A 99 26.61 -41.75 15.89
N LYS A 100 27.21 -42.63 15.08
CA LYS A 100 27.65 -43.95 15.55
C LYS A 100 28.94 -43.77 16.35
N LEU A 101 28.84 -43.86 17.68
CA LEU A 101 29.99 -43.94 18.57
C LEU A 101 30.74 -45.26 18.32
N ALA A 102 32.02 -45.18 17.97
CA ALA A 102 32.90 -46.33 17.90
C ALA A 102 33.15 -46.88 19.32
N LYS A 103 33.04 -48.20 19.50
CA LYS A 103 33.44 -48.85 20.76
C LYS A 103 34.95 -48.75 20.89
N ALA A 104 35.42 -48.21 22.01
CA ALA A 104 36.81 -48.35 22.42
C ALA A 104 37.08 -49.83 22.76
N SER A 105 38.15 -50.40 22.20
CA SER A 105 38.76 -51.67 22.61
C SER A 105 40.04 -51.39 23.38
#